data_AF-A0A924EMQ9-F1
#
_entry.id   AF-A0A924EMQ9-F1
#
_cell.length_a   1.000
_cell.length_b   1.000
_cell.length_c   1.000
_cell.angle_alpha   90.00
_cell.angle_beta   90.00
_cell.angle_gamma   90.00
#
_symmetry.space_group_name_H-M   'P 1'
#
loop_
_entity.id
_entity.type
_entity.pdbx_description
1 polymer ?
#
loop_
_entity_poly.entity_id
_entity_poly.type
_entity_poly.pdbx_seq_one_letter_code
_entity_poly.pdbx_strand_id
1 'polypeptide(L)' 'MSTVELKEFLKAKIDEIENNSFLIYIKNILNNKIDDLIILTSKQKASIAKGQFEYSEGNFKNNDFVNEEIEKWLKE' A
#
# COMPACT_ATOMS: atom_id res chain seq x y z
N MET A 1 -3.13 -22.54 -31.05
CA MET A 1 -2.60 -22.85 -29.73
C MET A 1 -3.73 -23.39 -28.87
N SER A 2 -3.64 -24.63 -28.41
CA SER A 2 -4.63 -25.21 -27.49
C SER A 2 -4.42 -24.68 -26.06
N THR A 3 -5.43 -24.82 -25.21
CA THR A 3 -5.35 -24.47 -23.78
C THR A 3 -4.23 -25.25 -23.05
N VAL A 4 -3.92 -26.45 -23.51
CA VAL A 4 -2.82 -27.28 -22.98
C VAL A 4 -1.47 -26.70 -23.39
N GLU A 5 -1.32 -26.33 -24.66
CA GLU A 5 -0.09 -25.70 -25.17
C GLU A 5 0.19 -24.35 -24.51
N LEU A 6 -0.85 -23.55 -24.25
CA LEU A 6 -0.72 -22.27 -23.57
C LEU A 6 -0.25 -22.45 -22.12
N LYS A 7 -0.78 -23.46 -21.42
CA LYS A 7 -0.37 -23.79 -20.04
C LYS A 7 1.10 -24.21 -19.99
N GLU A 8 1.52 -25.09 -20.90
CA GLU A 8 2.91 -25.57 -20.99
C GLU A 8 3.86 -24.40 -21.28
N PHE A 9 3.50 -23.51 -22.21
CA PHE A 9 4.27 -22.32 -22.55
C PHE A 9 4.44 -21.37 -21.35
N LEU A 10 3.36 -21.09 -20.62
CA LEU A 10 3.41 -20.22 -19.44
C LEU A 10 4.27 -20.83 -18.34
N LYS A 11 4.21 -22.15 -18.14
CA LYS A 11 5.03 -22.83 -17.15
C LYS A 11 6.52 -22.73 -17.48
N ALA A 12 6.90 -23.00 -18.73
CA ALA A 12 8.29 -22.87 -19.18
C ALA A 12 8.82 -21.44 -18.96
N LYS A 13 8.00 -20.41 -19.24
CA LYS A 13 8.36 -19.00 -19.02
C LYS A 13 8.55 -18.65 -17.54
N ILE A 14 7.80 -19.30 -16.64
CA ILE A 14 7.94 -19.11 -15.20
C ILE A 14 9.21 -19.81 -14.69
N ASP A 15 9.51 -21.00 -15.18
CA ASP A 15 10.70 -21.78 -14.77
C ASP A 15 12.02 -21.11 -15.24
N GLU A 16 12.00 -20.30 -16.30
CA GLU A 16 13.13 -19.48 -16.76
C GLU A 16 13.44 -18.25 -15.87
N ILE A 17 12.57 -17.91 -14.91
CA ILE A 17 12.75 -16.74 -14.05
C ILE A 17 13.66 -17.13 -12.87
N GLU A 18 14.91 -16.68 -12.90
CA GLU A 18 15.87 -16.89 -11.79
C GLU A 18 15.64 -15.96 -10.59
N ASN A 19 14.87 -14.87 -10.77
CA ASN A 19 14.59 -13.89 -9.72
C ASN A 19 13.42 -14.34 -8.83
N ASN A 20 13.74 -14.89 -7.67
CA ASN A 20 12.75 -15.38 -6.70
C ASN A 20 11.79 -14.27 -6.22
N SER A 21 12.24 -13.02 -6.11
CA SER A 21 11.37 -11.89 -5.75
C SER A 21 10.31 -11.61 -6.81
N PHE A 22 10.65 -11.79 -8.09
CA PHE A 22 9.70 -11.64 -9.20
C PHE A 22 8.68 -12.80 -9.24
N LEU A 23 9.13 -14.04 -8.97
CA LEU A 23 8.24 -15.20 -8.83
C LEU A 23 7.26 -15.05 -7.67
N ILE A 24 7.72 -14.53 -6.53
CA ILE A 24 6.85 -14.21 -5.38
C ILE A 24 5.82 -13.15 -5.78
N TYR A 25 6.22 -12.14 -6.55
CA TYR A 25 5.30 -11.11 -7.03
C TYR A 25 4.24 -11.67 -7.98
N ILE A 26 4.64 -12.50 -8.96
CA ILE A 26 3.72 -13.18 -9.88
C ILE A 26 2.76 -14.09 -9.10
N LYS A 27 3.29 -14.87 -8.15
CA LYS A 27 2.50 -15.75 -7.29
C LYS A 27 1.50 -14.96 -6.45
N ASN A 28 1.90 -13.80 -5.91
CA ASN A 28 1.01 -12.91 -5.17
C ASN A 28 -0.07 -12.29 -6.07
N ILE A 29 0.25 -11.90 -7.30
CA ILE A 29 -0.73 -11.40 -8.28
C ILE A 29 -1.76 -12.49 -8.63
N LEU A 30 -1.30 -13.73 -8.82
CA LEU A 30 -2.17 -14.85 -9.20
C LEU A 30 -3.03 -15.35 -8.02
N ASN A 31 -2.51 -15.28 -6.79
CA ASN A 31 -3.20 -15.77 -5.60
C ASN A 31 -4.08 -14.73 -4.92
N ASN A 32 -3.75 -13.43 -5.03
CA ASN A 32 -4.63 -12.39 -4.56
C ASN A 32 -5.75 -12.21 -5.59
N LYS A 33 -6.97 -12.63 -5.24
CA LYS A 33 -8.13 -11.80 -5.58
C LYS A 33 -7.77 -10.42 -5.06
N ILE A 34 -7.58 -9.48 -5.99
CA ILE A 34 -7.11 -8.12 -5.69
C ILE A 34 -8.06 -7.54 -4.64
N ASP A 35 -7.67 -7.52 -3.38
CA ASP A 35 -8.16 -6.49 -2.49
C ASP A 35 -7.61 -5.20 -3.10
N ASP A 36 -8.52 -4.33 -3.53
CA ASP A 36 -8.23 -3.15 -4.36
C ASP A 36 -6.95 -2.46 -3.92
N LEU A 37 -5.94 -2.46 -4.79
CA LEU A 37 -4.68 -1.79 -4.52
C LEU A 37 -4.99 -0.30 -4.32
N ILE A 38 -4.92 0.19 -3.08
CA ILE A 38 -5.31 1.56 -2.75
C ILE A 38 -4.31 2.52 -3.39
N ILE A 39 -4.68 3.08 -4.54
CA ILE A 39 -3.89 4.11 -5.23
C ILE A 39 -4.26 5.47 -4.66
N LEU A 40 -3.30 6.10 -3.99
CA LEU A 40 -3.49 7.46 -3.47
C LEU A 40 -3.56 8.49 -4.59
N THR A 41 -4.54 9.39 -4.50
CA THR A 41 -4.65 10.59 -5.34
C THR A 41 -3.47 11.53 -5.08
N SER A 42 -3.18 12.41 -6.05
CA SER A 42 -2.13 13.45 -5.88
C SER A 42 -2.38 14.33 -4.66
N LYS A 43 -3.64 14.61 -4.34
CA LYS A 43 -4.02 15.40 -3.14
C LYS A 43 -3.67 14.67 -1.85
N GLN A 44 -3.95 13.36 -1.77
CA GLN A 44 -3.60 12.55 -0.61
C GLN A 44 -2.09 12.45 -0.42
N LYS A 45 -1.34 12.23 -1.51
CA LYS A 45 0.13 12.21 -1.48
C LYS A 45 0.71 13.55 -0.99
N ALA A 46 0.19 14.67 -1.49
CA ALA A 46 0.61 16.00 -1.04
C ALA A 46 0.28 16.24 0.44
N SER A 47 -0.89 15.78 0.91
CA SER A 47 -1.27 15.88 2.33
C SER A 47 -0.34 15.08 3.24
N ILE A 48 0.07 13.88 2.83
CA ILE A 48 1.01 13.05 3.59
C ILE A 48 2.38 13.71 3.64
N ALA A 49 2.89 14.20 2.50
CA ALA A 49 4.17 14.90 2.45
C ALA A 49 4.18 16.15 3.36
N LYS A 50 3.07 16.91 3.38
CA LYS A 50 2.90 18.04 4.29
C LYS A 50 2.93 17.60 5.76
N GLY A 51 2.19 16.55 6.13
CA GLY A 51 2.17 16.06 7.51
C GLY A 51 3.54 15.53 7.97
N GLN A 52 4.31 14.89 7.08
CA GLN A 52 5.68 14.47 7.37
C GLN A 52 6.60 15.66 7.66
N PHE A 53 6.48 16.74 6.88
CA PHE A 53 7.23 17.97 7.08
C PHE A 53 6.84 18.67 8.38
N GLU A 54 5.53 18.78 8.67
CA GLU A 54 5.04 19.36 9.92
C GLU A 54 5.54 18.57 11.14
N TYR A 55 5.56 17.23 11.05
CA TYR A 55 6.11 16.39 12.10
C TYR A 55 7.61 16.62 12.33
N SER A 56 8.42 16.72 11.26
CA SER A 56 9.86 16.98 11.39
C SER A 56 10.18 18.34 11.99
N GLU A 57 9.34 19.34 11.72
CA GLU A 57 9.47 20.69 12.29
C GLU A 57 8.92 20.80 13.72
N GLY A 58 8.41 19.71 14.29
CA GLY A 58 7.78 19.71 15.62
C GLY A 58 6.41 20.37 15.64
N ASN A 59 5.81 20.66 14.48
CA ASN A 59 4.48 21.25 14.32
C ASN A 59 3.38 20.18 14.45
N PHE A 60 3.38 19.47 15.57
CA PHE A 60 2.33 18.52 15.93
C PHE A 60 1.89 18.73 17.38
N LYS A 61 0.71 18.20 17.71
CA LYS A 61 0.23 18.13 19.09
C LYS A 61 0.32 16.68 19.55
N ASN A 62 0.73 16.47 20.80
CA ASN A 62 0.68 15.13 21.39
C ASN A 62 -0.77 14.72 21.63
N ASN A 63 -0.97 13.41 21.74
CA ASN A 63 -2.29 12.84 21.91
C ASN A 63 -2.97 13.35 23.19
N ASP A 64 -2.22 13.50 24.29
CA ASP A 64 -2.75 13.95 25.58
C ASP A 64 -3.34 15.36 25.50
N PHE A 65 -2.63 16.30 24.87
CA PHE A 65 -3.14 17.66 24.65
C PHE A 65 -4.41 17.66 23.80
N VAL A 66 -4.45 16.86 22.73
CA VAL A 66 -5.64 16.78 21.87
C VAL A 66 -6.83 16.19 22.63
N ASN A 67 -6.61 15.15 23.44
CA ASN A 67 -7.65 14.54 24.26
C ASN A 67 -8.20 15.51 25.30
N GLU A 68 -7.35 16.30 25.95
CA GLU A 68 -7.78 17.33 26.90
C GLU A 68 -8.66 18.39 26.23
N GLU A 69 -8.31 18.84 25.02
CA GLU A 69 -9.11 19.82 24.28
C GLU A 69 -10.46 19.24 23.85
N ILE A 70 -10.51 17.97 23.43
CA ILE A 70 -11.77 17.28 23.11
C ILE A 70 -12.65 17.17 24.36
N GLU A 71 -12.08 16.80 25.50
CA GLU A 71 -12.79 16.70 26.79
C GLU A 71 -13.35 18.03 27.27
N LYS A 72 -12.64 19.15 27.00
CA LYS A 72 -13.16 20.50 27.27
C LYS A 72 -14.33 20.82 26.37
N TRP A 73 -14.20 20.60 25.07
CA TRP A 73 -15.26 20.90 24.10
C TRP A 73 -16.55 20.12 24.37
N LEU A 74 -16.45 18.87 24.82
CA LEU A 74 -17.62 18.05 25.18
C LEU A 74 -18.35 18.51 26.45
N LYS A 75 -17.75 19.38 27.26
CA LYS A 75 -18.32 19.92 28.52
C LYS A 75 -18.90 21.32 28.37
N GLU A 76 -18.71 21.96 27.20
CA GLU A 76 -19.37 23.20 26.79
C GLU A 76 -20.77 22.93 26.21
#